data_AF-A0A929EH58-F1
#
_entry.id   AF-A0A929EH58-F1
#
_cell.length_a   1.000
_cell.length_b   1.000
_cell.length_c   1.000
_cell.angle_alpha   90.00
_cell.angle_beta   90.00
_cell.angle_gamma   90.00
#
_symmetry.space_group_name_H-M   'P 1'
#
loop_
_entity.id
_entity.type
_entity.pdbx_description
1 polymer ?
#
loop_
_entity_poly.entity_id
_entity_poly.type
_entity_poly.pdbx_seq_one_letter_code
_entity_poly.pdbx_strand_id
1 'polypeptide(L)'
;MTSVIQMTKNPFILLSAALCLLFLSTPFLSSTADGAGEFSGYVAAEADLFAHGPSHPGQKEHAASISIRPEYYREWNGGDRSLTFAPYLRVDSADTERTHFDIRELFWYSVREKYELGIGLRQVFWGVTESQHLVDIVNQTDAVDSLDGEEKLGAPMVSLSVPLDSTSIGDLGTIDIYLLPWFRERTFVGKKGRLRGATPVDTDQTEYESGAKEHNIDIALRWSRSIGDYEIGLSYFTGTARTPSFRTGTDAEGDTVYIPRYVQIDQAGLEAQKVHGDWSLKLEAIARSGQGDVYGAWTGGFEYTMVA
;
A
#
# COMPACT_ATOMS: atom_id res chain seq x y z
N MET A 1 5.04 -22.15 54.84
CA MET A 1 3.93 -22.61 53.98
C MET A 1 4.15 -22.01 52.60
N THR A 2 4.75 -22.81 51.73
CA THR A 2 5.24 -22.44 50.41
C THR A 2 4.16 -22.86 49.42
N SER A 3 3.48 -21.91 48.77
CA SER A 3 2.45 -22.18 47.78
C SER A 3 3.02 -21.93 46.39
N VAL A 4 3.18 -23.02 45.65
CA VAL A 4 3.68 -23.12 44.29
C VAL A 4 2.67 -22.49 43.32
N ILE A 5 3.08 -21.46 42.59
CA ILE A 5 2.35 -20.97 41.41
C ILE A 5 2.88 -21.76 40.21
N GLN A 6 2.10 -22.72 39.75
CA GLN A 6 2.33 -23.44 38.50
C GLN A 6 1.98 -22.51 37.33
N MET A 7 2.99 -21.86 36.76
CA MET A 7 2.89 -21.27 35.43
C MET A 7 2.90 -22.40 34.40
N THR A 8 1.73 -22.75 33.88
CA THR A 8 1.62 -23.59 32.68
C THR A 8 2.10 -22.78 31.48
N LYS A 9 3.32 -23.07 31.03
CA LYS A 9 3.87 -22.62 29.76
C LYS A 9 3.07 -23.29 28.63
N ASN A 10 2.23 -22.52 27.93
CA ASN A 10 1.75 -22.88 26.60
C ASN A 10 2.20 -21.79 25.61
N PRO A 11 3.32 -21.97 24.88
CA PRO A 11 3.55 -21.20 23.68
C PRO A 11 2.84 -21.94 22.54
N PHE A 12 1.61 -21.54 22.21
CA PHE A 12 1.06 -21.85 20.89
C PHE A 12 1.76 -20.94 19.87
N ILE A 13 2.96 -21.35 19.45
CA ILE A 13 3.58 -20.85 18.24
C ILE A 13 2.83 -21.55 17.11
N LEU A 14 1.83 -20.87 16.54
CA LEU A 14 1.22 -21.26 15.27
C LEU A 14 2.26 -21.01 14.17
N LEU A 15 3.17 -21.97 14.01
CA LEU A 15 4.02 -22.05 12.83
C LEU A 15 3.15 -22.61 11.69
N SER A 16 2.37 -21.75 11.05
CA SER A 16 1.67 -22.09 9.81
C SER A 16 2.73 -22.19 8.71
N ALA A 17 3.22 -23.40 8.47
CA ALA A 17 4.06 -23.69 7.30
C ALA A 17 3.17 -23.64 6.06
N ALA A 18 3.02 -22.45 5.47
CA ALA A 18 2.57 -22.31 4.09
C ALA A 18 3.75 -22.68 3.19
N LEU A 19 3.64 -23.81 2.49
CA LEU A 19 4.53 -24.13 1.38
C LEU A 19 3.75 -23.88 0.10
N CYS A 20 3.90 -22.70 -0.49
CA CYS A 20 3.52 -22.46 -1.88
C CYS A 20 4.25 -21.23 -2.40
N LEU A 21 4.66 -21.30 -3.66
CA LEU A 21 4.50 -20.28 -4.70
C LEU A 21 5.22 -20.78 -5.96
N LEU A 22 4.43 -21.32 -6.88
CA LEU A 22 4.88 -21.58 -8.25
C LEU A 22 4.35 -20.44 -9.10
N PHE A 23 5.00 -19.28 -9.00
CA PHE A 23 4.71 -18.13 -9.86
C PHE A 23 5.27 -18.40 -11.26
N LEU A 24 4.40 -18.66 -12.22
CA LEU A 24 4.73 -18.51 -13.64
C LEU A 24 4.14 -17.17 -14.10
N SER A 25 5.00 -16.16 -14.27
CA SER A 25 4.64 -14.92 -14.97
C SER A 25 5.30 -14.91 -16.35
N THR A 26 4.51 -14.65 -17.39
CA THR A 26 5.02 -14.45 -18.75
C THR A 26 4.85 -12.98 -19.12
N PRO A 27 5.94 -12.22 -19.35
CA PRO A 27 5.83 -10.84 -19.81
C PRO A 27 5.30 -10.81 -21.24
N PHE A 28 4.52 -9.77 -21.58
CA PHE A 28 4.15 -9.47 -22.96
C PHE A 28 5.36 -8.90 -23.73
N LEU A 29 5.51 -9.30 -25.00
CA LEU A 29 6.50 -8.72 -25.92
C LEU A 29 6.04 -7.34 -26.39
N SER A 30 6.81 -6.29 -26.08
CA SER A 30 6.61 -4.95 -26.63
C SER A 30 7.00 -4.89 -28.11
N SER A 31 6.19 -4.19 -28.92
CA SER A 31 6.59 -3.69 -30.24
C SER A 31 6.77 -2.17 -30.15
N THR A 32 7.99 -1.67 -30.31
CA THR A 32 8.23 -0.21 -30.29
C THR A 32 8.39 0.31 -31.73
N ALA A 33 7.46 1.17 -32.12
CA ALA A 33 7.70 2.23 -33.09
C ALA A 33 7.72 3.55 -32.31
N ASP A 34 8.56 4.50 -32.72
CA ASP A 34 8.72 5.78 -32.01
C ASP A 34 7.37 6.50 -31.83
N GLY A 35 7.00 6.84 -30.58
CA GLY A 35 5.70 7.43 -30.22
C GLY A 35 4.47 6.50 -30.23
N ALA A 36 4.66 5.19 -30.46
CA ALA A 36 3.62 4.18 -30.28
C ALA A 36 3.53 3.77 -28.80
N GLY A 37 2.31 3.50 -28.32
CA GLY A 37 2.14 3.05 -26.94
C GLY A 37 2.70 1.64 -26.74
N GLU A 38 3.24 1.39 -25.56
CA GLU A 38 3.82 0.14 -25.11
C GLU A 38 2.78 -0.65 -24.33
N PHE A 39 2.79 -1.97 -24.53
CA PHE A 39 1.99 -2.90 -23.74
C PHE A 39 2.92 -3.82 -22.97
N SER A 40 2.76 -3.83 -21.66
CA SER A 40 3.50 -4.68 -20.74
C SER A 40 2.49 -5.37 -19.79
N GLY A 41 3.01 -6.04 -18.76
CA GLY A 41 2.19 -6.68 -17.73
C GLY A 41 2.43 -8.17 -17.58
N TYR A 42 1.57 -8.82 -16.80
CA TYR A 42 1.69 -10.23 -16.49
C TYR A 42 0.34 -10.96 -16.40
N VAL A 43 0.43 -12.28 -16.50
CA VAL A 43 -0.58 -13.23 -16.03
C VAL A 43 0.07 -14.09 -14.96
N ALA A 44 -0.61 -14.30 -13.84
CA ALA A 44 -0.14 -15.13 -12.74
C ALA A 44 -1.19 -16.20 -12.41
N ALA A 45 -0.72 -17.40 -12.10
CA ALA A 45 -1.53 -18.46 -11.49
C ALA A 45 -0.97 -18.75 -10.10
N GLU A 46 -1.86 -18.87 -9.13
CA GLU A 46 -1.55 -19.10 -7.72
C GLU A 46 -2.33 -20.32 -7.23
N ALA A 47 -1.72 -21.10 -6.34
CA ALA A 47 -2.38 -22.18 -5.62
C ALA A 47 -1.96 -22.11 -4.16
N ASP A 48 -2.92 -22.14 -3.24
CA ASP A 48 -2.71 -22.15 -1.79
C ASP A 48 -3.09 -23.52 -1.24
N LEU A 49 -2.06 -24.26 -0.81
CA LEU A 49 -2.21 -25.61 -0.26
C LEU A 49 -1.91 -25.60 1.24
N PHE A 50 -2.82 -26.16 2.02
CA PHE A 50 -2.75 -26.16 3.48
C PHE A 50 -2.66 -27.60 4.00
N ALA A 51 -1.61 -27.92 4.75
CA ALA A 51 -1.43 -29.26 5.33
C ALA A 51 -2.49 -29.61 6.39
N HIS A 52 -3.14 -28.60 6.95
CA HIS A 52 -4.17 -28.75 7.98
C HIS A 52 -5.51 -28.21 7.50
N GLY A 53 -6.58 -28.73 8.11
CA GLY A 53 -7.94 -28.29 7.82
C GLY A 53 -8.21 -26.83 8.20
N PRO A 54 -9.39 -26.32 7.83
CA PRO A 54 -9.83 -24.95 8.13
C PRO A 54 -9.78 -24.64 9.64
N SER A 55 -9.29 -23.45 10.00
CA SER A 55 -9.18 -23.01 11.40
C SER A 55 -10.46 -22.33 11.90
N HIS A 56 -11.25 -21.81 10.98
CA HIS A 56 -12.50 -21.10 11.27
C HIS A 56 -13.65 -21.61 10.40
N PRO A 57 -14.91 -21.53 10.87
CA PRO A 57 -16.08 -21.86 10.07
C PRO A 57 -16.13 -21.08 8.75
N GLY A 58 -16.59 -21.76 7.69
CA GLY A 58 -16.76 -21.17 6.35
C GLY A 58 -15.50 -21.14 5.48
N GLN A 59 -14.31 -21.32 6.05
CA GLN A 59 -13.05 -21.33 5.29
C GLN A 59 -12.95 -22.55 4.36
N LYS A 60 -12.41 -22.34 3.16
CA LYS A 60 -12.09 -23.41 2.20
C LYS A 60 -10.77 -24.09 2.54
N GLU A 61 -10.60 -25.37 2.15
CA GLU A 61 -9.36 -26.12 2.46
C GLU A 61 -8.16 -25.61 1.67
N HIS A 62 -8.35 -25.40 0.37
CA HIS A 62 -7.34 -24.96 -0.58
C HIS A 62 -7.95 -23.88 -1.48
N ALA A 63 -7.09 -23.08 -2.08
CA ALA A 63 -7.48 -22.11 -3.10
C ALA A 63 -6.58 -22.23 -4.33
N ALA A 64 -7.12 -21.88 -5.48
CA ALA A 64 -6.38 -21.52 -6.67
C ALA A 64 -6.94 -20.21 -7.21
N SER A 65 -6.06 -19.38 -7.76
CA SER A 65 -6.45 -18.12 -8.39
C SER A 65 -5.65 -17.89 -9.67
N ILE A 66 -6.23 -17.08 -10.57
CA ILE A 66 -5.55 -16.54 -11.73
C ILE A 66 -5.73 -15.02 -11.68
N SER A 67 -4.64 -14.28 -11.88
CA SER A 67 -4.69 -12.84 -12.05
C SER A 67 -4.00 -12.39 -13.34
N ILE A 68 -4.45 -11.24 -13.84
CA ILE A 68 -3.94 -10.61 -15.04
C ILE A 68 -3.86 -9.10 -14.80
N ARG A 69 -2.69 -8.53 -15.06
CA ARG A 69 -2.39 -7.10 -14.93
C ARG A 69 -1.68 -6.63 -16.20
N PRO A 70 -2.39 -6.33 -17.29
CA PRO A 70 -1.78 -5.67 -18.43
C PRO A 70 -1.53 -4.21 -18.05
N GLU A 71 -0.56 -3.62 -18.71
CA GLU A 71 -0.27 -2.20 -18.59
C GLU A 71 -0.09 -1.63 -19.98
N TYR A 72 -0.74 -0.51 -20.22
CA TYR A 72 -0.55 0.31 -21.41
C TYR A 72 0.13 1.60 -20.99
N TYR A 73 1.29 1.86 -21.58
CA TYR A 73 2.06 3.07 -21.36
C TYR A 73 2.22 3.82 -22.67
N ARG A 74 2.07 5.14 -22.65
CA ARG A 74 2.34 5.95 -23.83
C ARG A 74 2.96 7.28 -23.46
N GLU A 75 4.07 7.60 -24.09
CA GLU A 75 4.67 8.93 -24.09
C GLU A 75 4.44 9.65 -25.41
N TRP A 76 4.34 10.98 -25.35
CA TRP A 76 4.31 11.82 -26.54
C TRP A 76 4.87 13.21 -26.23
N ASN A 77 4.99 14.05 -27.27
CA ASN A 77 5.60 15.38 -27.20
C ASN A 77 7.04 15.35 -26.64
N GLY A 78 7.86 14.38 -27.09
CA GLY A 78 9.25 14.29 -26.67
C GLY A 78 9.46 13.86 -25.22
N GLY A 79 8.48 13.18 -24.61
CA GLY A 79 8.53 12.72 -23.23
C GLY A 79 7.82 13.65 -22.23
N ASP A 80 7.40 14.84 -22.66
CA ASP A 80 6.75 15.84 -21.79
C ASP A 80 5.35 15.44 -21.32
N ARG A 81 4.75 14.40 -21.91
CA ARG A 81 3.43 13.90 -21.55
C ARG A 81 3.42 12.39 -21.58
N SER A 82 2.78 11.80 -20.58
CA SER A 82 2.56 10.35 -20.53
C SER A 82 1.15 10.00 -20.09
N LEU A 83 0.73 8.79 -20.44
CA LEU A 83 -0.49 8.15 -19.98
C LEU A 83 -0.18 6.71 -19.61
N THR A 84 -0.55 6.32 -18.40
CA THR A 84 -0.51 4.94 -17.92
C THR A 84 -1.93 4.42 -17.73
N PHE A 85 -2.21 3.21 -18.17
CA PHE A 85 -3.43 2.48 -17.87
C PHE A 85 -3.12 1.03 -17.52
N ALA A 86 -3.36 0.65 -16.27
CA ALA A 86 -3.08 -0.67 -15.73
C ALA A 86 -4.36 -1.25 -15.09
N PRO A 87 -5.26 -1.88 -15.87
CA PRO A 87 -6.36 -2.62 -15.29
C PRO A 87 -5.85 -3.92 -14.64
N TYR A 88 -6.63 -4.46 -13.73
CA TYR A 88 -6.32 -5.67 -12.99
C TYR A 88 -7.58 -6.52 -12.85
N LEU A 89 -7.42 -7.82 -13.03
CA LEU A 89 -8.47 -8.79 -12.81
C LEU A 89 -7.90 -9.99 -12.07
N ARG A 90 -8.59 -10.42 -11.02
CA ARG A 90 -8.33 -11.68 -10.32
C ARG A 90 -9.61 -12.50 -10.26
N VAL A 91 -9.46 -13.81 -10.43
CA VAL A 91 -10.51 -14.80 -10.17
C VAL A 91 -9.94 -15.83 -9.21
N ASP A 92 -10.62 -15.99 -8.08
CA ASP A 92 -10.23 -16.89 -6.99
C ASP A 92 -11.31 -17.95 -6.76
N SER A 93 -10.89 -19.21 -6.62
CA SER A 93 -11.79 -20.35 -6.46
C SER A 93 -12.46 -20.46 -5.08
N ALA A 94 -11.89 -19.83 -4.06
CA ALA A 94 -12.24 -20.02 -2.66
C ALA A 94 -12.91 -18.79 -2.05
N ASP A 95 -12.34 -17.61 -2.27
CA ASP A 95 -12.77 -16.36 -1.68
C ASP A 95 -13.33 -15.39 -2.72
N THR A 96 -14.60 -15.03 -2.57
CA THR A 96 -15.27 -14.12 -3.49
C THR A 96 -14.73 -12.70 -3.39
N GLU A 97 -14.21 -12.27 -2.23
CA GLU A 97 -13.62 -10.93 -2.08
C GLU A 97 -12.29 -10.79 -2.83
N ARG A 98 -11.58 -11.90 -3.07
CA ARG A 98 -10.38 -11.91 -3.92
C ARG A 98 -10.72 -11.87 -5.41
N THR A 99 -11.95 -12.20 -5.81
CA THR A 99 -12.38 -12.15 -7.21
C THR A 99 -12.88 -10.75 -7.54
N HIS A 100 -12.04 -9.94 -8.20
CA HIS A 100 -12.40 -8.56 -8.49
C HIS A 100 -11.73 -8.05 -9.77
N PHE A 101 -12.34 -7.01 -10.32
CA PHE A 101 -11.74 -6.14 -11.34
C PHE A 101 -11.40 -4.81 -10.68
N ASP A 102 -10.20 -4.30 -10.92
CA ASP A 102 -9.75 -2.99 -10.47
C ASP A 102 -9.02 -2.25 -11.59
N ILE A 103 -8.94 -0.93 -11.47
CA ILE A 103 -7.98 -0.13 -12.23
C ILE A 103 -6.88 0.27 -11.25
N ARG A 104 -5.70 -0.38 -11.37
CA ARG A 104 -4.56 -0.06 -10.49
C ARG A 104 -4.03 1.32 -10.78
N GLU A 105 -3.94 1.65 -12.07
CA GLU A 105 -3.55 2.98 -12.53
C GLU A 105 -4.34 3.40 -13.77
N LEU A 106 -4.72 4.67 -13.80
CA LEU A 106 -5.17 5.40 -14.99
C LEU A 106 -4.73 6.84 -14.78
N PHE A 107 -3.54 7.17 -15.25
CA PHE A 107 -2.87 8.40 -14.85
C PHE A 107 -2.29 9.13 -16.03
N TRP A 108 -2.63 10.42 -16.13
CA TRP A 108 -2.03 11.32 -17.09
C TRP A 108 -1.01 12.20 -16.39
N TYR A 109 0.15 12.37 -17.02
CA TYR A 109 1.22 13.21 -16.52
C TYR A 109 1.67 14.22 -17.55
N SER A 110 2.08 15.41 -17.10
CA SER A 110 2.74 16.39 -17.94
C SER A 110 3.87 17.08 -17.20
N VAL A 111 5.04 17.02 -17.82
CA VAL A 111 6.25 17.73 -17.41
C VAL A 111 6.27 19.11 -18.07
N ARG A 112 6.68 20.11 -17.31
CA ARG A 112 6.96 21.49 -17.75
C ARG A 112 8.30 21.90 -17.15
N GLU A 113 8.88 22.99 -17.68
CA GLU A 113 10.19 23.49 -17.23
C GLU A 113 10.30 23.73 -15.70
N LYS A 114 9.19 24.03 -15.02
CA LYS A 114 9.19 24.43 -13.60
C LYS A 114 8.37 23.55 -12.67
N TYR A 115 7.56 22.65 -13.22
CA TYR A 115 6.68 21.79 -12.44
C TYR A 115 6.20 20.61 -13.27
N GLU A 116 5.75 19.59 -12.58
CA GLU A 116 5.13 18.41 -13.15
C GLU A 116 3.73 18.27 -12.58
N LEU A 117 2.75 18.04 -13.46
CA LEU A 117 1.35 17.94 -13.11
C LEU A 117 0.82 16.55 -13.47
N GLY A 118 0.18 15.90 -12.52
CA GLY A 118 -0.47 14.62 -12.71
C GLY A 118 -1.94 14.66 -12.33
N ILE A 119 -2.76 13.90 -13.06
CA ILE A 119 -4.19 13.71 -12.77
C ILE A 119 -4.63 12.29 -13.10
N GLY A 120 -5.40 11.69 -12.21
CA GLY A 120 -6.02 10.39 -12.45
C GLY A 120 -5.94 9.49 -11.22
N LEU A 121 -5.80 8.20 -11.45
CA LEU A 121 -5.71 7.14 -10.45
C LEU A 121 -4.27 6.61 -10.43
N ARG A 122 -3.56 6.73 -9.31
CA ARG A 122 -2.13 6.35 -9.22
C ARG A 122 -1.76 5.70 -7.90
N GLN A 123 -0.80 4.79 -7.94
CA GLN A 123 -0.07 4.30 -6.78
C GLN A 123 1.17 5.19 -6.56
N VAL A 124 1.30 5.76 -5.36
CA VAL A 124 2.44 6.59 -4.94
C VAL A 124 3.09 5.88 -3.77
N PHE A 125 4.41 5.87 -3.76
CA PHE A 125 5.21 5.32 -2.68
C PHE A 125 6.29 6.34 -2.31
N TRP A 126 6.43 6.57 -1.01
CA TRP A 126 7.63 7.15 -0.43
C TRP A 126 7.92 6.42 0.88
N GLY A 127 9.19 6.13 1.09
CA GLY A 127 9.71 5.31 2.17
C GLY A 127 11.10 4.82 1.82
N VAL A 128 11.87 4.48 2.84
CA VAL A 128 13.26 4.03 2.72
C VAL A 128 13.53 2.70 3.43
N THR A 129 12.67 2.27 4.36
CA THR A 129 12.86 1.01 5.10
C THR A 129 12.07 -0.14 4.50
N GLU A 130 12.54 -1.38 4.59
CA GLU A 130 11.94 -2.56 3.91
C GLU A 130 10.90 -3.29 4.75
N SER A 131 11.03 -3.24 6.08
CA SER A 131 10.22 -4.07 6.98
C SER A 131 8.82 -3.49 7.22
N GLN A 132 8.72 -2.16 7.19
CA GLN A 132 7.50 -1.41 7.39
C GLN A 132 7.67 -0.02 6.79
N HIS A 133 6.66 0.45 6.07
CA HIS A 133 6.64 1.79 5.50
C HIS A 133 5.73 2.70 6.34
N LEU A 134 6.29 3.33 7.39
CA LEU A 134 5.52 4.17 8.32
C LEU A 134 5.05 5.46 7.66
N VAL A 135 5.86 6.04 6.77
CA VAL A 135 5.58 7.32 6.12
C VAL A 135 4.66 7.17 4.91
N ASP A 136 4.55 5.97 4.33
CA ASP A 136 3.67 5.66 3.20
C ASP A 136 2.20 5.68 3.64
N ILE A 137 1.48 6.73 3.23
CA ILE A 137 0.13 7.03 3.71
C ILE A 137 -0.82 7.55 2.62
N VAL A 138 -0.37 7.68 1.37
CA VAL A 138 -1.23 8.20 0.29
C VAL A 138 -2.24 7.16 -0.14
N ASN A 139 -1.73 5.96 -0.44
CA ASN A 139 -2.51 4.88 -1.01
C ASN A 139 -3.02 3.91 0.06
N GLN A 140 -4.18 3.33 -0.22
CA GLN A 140 -4.77 2.30 0.63
C GLN A 140 -4.14 0.95 0.33
N THR A 141 -3.88 0.13 1.35
CA THR A 141 -3.50 -1.28 1.14
C THR A 141 -4.66 -2.08 0.56
N ASP A 142 -4.34 -2.95 -0.38
CA ASP A 142 -5.24 -3.98 -0.91
C ASP A 142 -5.00 -5.30 -0.17
N ALA A 143 -5.70 -5.54 0.93
CA ALA A 143 -5.43 -6.70 1.79
C ALA A 143 -5.97 -8.04 1.23
N VAL A 144 -6.79 -8.03 0.16
CA VAL A 144 -7.16 -9.28 -0.53
C VAL A 144 -6.04 -9.80 -1.43
N ASP A 145 -5.14 -8.90 -1.85
CA ASP A 145 -4.01 -9.18 -2.72
C ASP A 145 -2.65 -9.06 -2.01
N SER A 146 -2.63 -8.54 -0.78
CA SER A 146 -1.43 -8.36 0.03
C SER A 146 -1.48 -9.14 1.34
N LEU A 147 -0.59 -10.12 1.50
CA LEU A 147 -0.39 -10.82 2.77
C LEU A 147 0.54 -10.08 3.72
N ASP A 148 1.46 -9.30 3.16
CA ASP A 148 2.49 -8.53 3.85
C ASP A 148 2.13 -7.05 4.05
N GLY A 149 1.17 -6.51 3.29
CA GLY A 149 0.70 -5.13 3.35
C GLY A 149 1.21 -4.22 2.22
N GLU A 150 2.02 -4.75 1.30
CA GLU A 150 2.72 -4.04 0.23
C GLU A 150 1.87 -3.74 -1.01
N GLU A 151 0.90 -4.58 -1.37
CA GLU A 151 0.04 -4.27 -2.52
C GLU A 151 -0.93 -3.14 -2.15
N LYS A 152 -1.00 -2.13 -3.01
CA LYS A 152 -1.84 -0.94 -2.81
C LYS A 152 -2.97 -0.86 -3.82
N LEU A 153 -3.96 -0.03 -3.50
CA LEU A 153 -4.96 0.47 -4.45
C LEU A 153 -4.47 1.80 -5.03
N GLY A 154 -4.72 2.03 -6.32
CA GLY A 154 -4.54 3.36 -6.91
C GLY A 154 -5.48 4.37 -6.24
N ALA A 155 -5.01 5.58 -5.96
CA ALA A 155 -5.79 6.65 -5.35
C ALA A 155 -6.13 7.74 -6.39
N PRO A 156 -7.40 8.16 -6.50
CA PRO A 156 -7.77 9.31 -7.33
C PRO A 156 -7.04 10.55 -6.81
N MET A 157 -6.32 11.26 -7.66
CA MET A 157 -5.49 12.37 -7.25
C MET A 157 -5.25 13.41 -8.35
N VAL A 158 -4.97 14.62 -7.89
CA VAL A 158 -4.20 15.63 -8.62
C VAL A 158 -2.86 15.78 -7.90
N SER A 159 -1.75 15.60 -8.60
CA SER A 159 -0.40 15.75 -8.06
C SER A 159 0.33 16.91 -8.71
N LEU A 160 1.06 17.69 -7.93
CA LEU A 160 1.94 18.76 -8.41
C LEU A 160 3.31 18.57 -7.78
N SER A 161 4.33 18.40 -8.61
CA SER A 161 5.72 18.32 -8.17
C SER A 161 6.49 19.55 -8.67
N VAL A 162 7.18 20.23 -7.77
CA VAL A 162 7.90 21.49 -8.05
C VAL A 162 9.34 21.33 -7.59
N PRO A 163 10.31 21.16 -8.52
CA PRO A 163 11.72 21.24 -8.16
C PRO A 163 12.06 22.67 -7.72
N LEU A 164 12.76 22.79 -6.60
CA LEU A 164 13.17 24.07 -6.02
C LEU A 164 14.66 24.29 -6.31
N ASP A 165 14.96 25.30 -7.10
CA ASP A 165 16.32 25.74 -7.38
C ASP A 165 16.60 27.13 -6.81
N SER A 166 17.84 27.34 -6.33
CA SER A 166 18.32 28.64 -5.92
C SER A 166 19.68 28.92 -6.55
N THR A 167 19.81 30.04 -7.25
CA THR A 167 21.08 30.47 -7.87
C THR A 167 22.22 30.63 -6.85
N SER A 168 21.90 30.89 -5.58
CA SER A 168 22.89 31.14 -4.52
C SER A 168 23.18 29.93 -3.64
N ILE A 169 22.24 28.99 -3.51
CA ILE A 169 22.29 27.88 -2.54
C ILE A 169 22.32 26.51 -3.26
N GLY A 170 22.08 26.47 -4.56
CA GLY A 170 21.98 25.26 -5.36
C GLY A 170 20.59 24.62 -5.31
N ASP A 171 20.54 23.31 -5.55
CA ASP A 171 19.33 22.50 -5.46
C ASP A 171 18.79 22.46 -4.02
N LEU A 172 17.54 22.88 -3.84
CA LEU A 172 16.80 22.91 -2.57
C LEU A 172 15.83 21.73 -2.43
N GLY A 173 15.84 20.78 -3.36
CA GLY A 173 14.99 19.61 -3.38
C GLY A 173 13.67 19.83 -4.13
N THR A 174 12.70 18.94 -3.93
CA THR A 174 11.40 18.95 -4.62
C THR A 174 10.28 19.02 -3.60
N ILE A 175 9.26 19.82 -3.89
CA ILE A 175 7.97 19.80 -3.19
C ILE A 175 6.95 19.04 -4.03
N ASP A 176 6.36 18.00 -3.45
CA ASP A 176 5.23 17.26 -3.98
C ASP A 176 3.96 17.59 -3.20
N ILE A 177 2.88 17.90 -3.91
CA ILE A 177 1.56 18.19 -3.35
C ILE A 177 0.54 17.26 -3.98
N TYR A 178 -0.27 16.60 -3.15
CA TYR A 178 -1.32 15.68 -3.60
C TYR A 178 -2.66 16.13 -3.03
N LEU A 179 -3.65 16.25 -3.91
CA LEU A 179 -5.05 16.45 -3.56
C LEU A 179 -5.81 15.18 -3.93
N LEU A 180 -6.47 14.59 -2.95
CA LEU A 180 -7.11 13.27 -3.03
C LEU A 180 -8.62 13.44 -2.86
N PRO A 181 -9.39 13.63 -3.95
CA PRO A 181 -10.80 13.97 -3.86
C PRO A 181 -11.71 12.77 -3.57
N TRP A 182 -11.16 11.57 -3.52
CA TRP A 182 -11.93 10.34 -3.28
C TRP A 182 -11.11 9.31 -2.52
N PHE A 183 -11.63 8.86 -1.38
CA PHE A 183 -11.09 7.81 -0.55
C PHE A 183 -11.55 6.42 -1.03
N ARG A 184 -10.61 5.47 -1.05
CA ARG A 184 -10.90 4.06 -1.33
C ARG A 184 -10.73 3.24 -0.07
N GLU A 185 -11.73 2.43 0.25
CA GLU A 185 -11.69 1.50 1.38
C GLU A 185 -10.62 0.43 1.21
N ARG A 186 -10.09 -0.06 2.34
CA ARG A 186 -9.22 -1.23 2.36
C ARG A 186 -10.09 -2.45 2.05
N THR A 187 -9.64 -3.27 1.13
CA THR A 187 -10.21 -4.59 0.88
C THR A 187 -9.84 -5.54 2.02
N PHE A 188 -10.69 -6.53 2.32
CA PHE A 188 -10.41 -7.51 3.36
C PHE A 188 -10.72 -8.92 2.87
N VAL A 189 -9.90 -9.89 3.29
CA VAL A 189 -10.13 -11.31 2.99
C VAL A 189 -11.49 -11.74 3.53
N GLY A 190 -12.32 -12.33 2.66
CA GLY A 190 -13.70 -12.67 2.94
C GLY A 190 -13.84 -13.90 3.83
N LYS A 191 -15.07 -14.19 4.28
CA LYS A 191 -15.38 -15.28 5.24
C LYS A 191 -14.79 -16.64 4.84
N LYS A 192 -14.68 -16.92 3.53
CA LYS A 192 -14.18 -18.18 2.97
C LYS A 192 -12.66 -18.24 2.80
N GLY A 193 -11.97 -17.09 2.79
CA GLY A 193 -10.52 -17.03 2.61
C GLY A 193 -9.77 -17.62 3.80
N ARG A 194 -8.65 -18.31 3.51
CA ARG A 194 -7.88 -19.01 4.56
C ARG A 194 -7.00 -18.10 5.40
N LEU A 195 -6.55 -17.00 4.82
CA LEU A 195 -5.56 -16.09 5.39
C LEU A 195 -6.19 -14.89 6.11
N ARG A 196 -7.50 -14.93 6.39
CA ARG A 196 -8.19 -13.94 7.23
C ARG A 196 -7.92 -14.15 8.72
N GLY A 197 -8.14 -13.08 9.50
CA GLY A 197 -8.27 -13.17 10.95
C GLY A 197 -9.50 -13.98 11.41
N ALA A 198 -9.53 -14.34 12.70
CA ALA A 198 -10.58 -15.18 13.26
C ALA A 198 -11.99 -14.60 13.08
N THR A 199 -12.13 -13.29 13.28
CA THR A 199 -13.36 -12.53 13.07
C THR A 199 -13.30 -11.87 11.68
N PRO A 200 -14.24 -12.16 10.78
CA PRO A 200 -14.33 -11.49 9.48
C PRO A 200 -14.54 -9.98 9.62
N VAL A 201 -14.08 -9.22 8.63
CA VAL A 201 -14.38 -7.80 8.51
C VAL A 201 -15.56 -7.65 7.56
N ASP A 202 -16.55 -6.88 7.98
CA ASP A 202 -17.74 -6.55 7.20
C ASP A 202 -17.64 -5.12 6.67
N THR A 203 -17.31 -4.99 5.38
CA THR A 203 -17.16 -3.72 4.67
C THR A 203 -18.49 -3.13 4.22
N ASP A 204 -19.60 -3.87 4.26
CA ASP A 204 -20.92 -3.31 3.93
C ASP A 204 -21.42 -2.35 5.02
N GLN A 205 -20.85 -2.45 6.22
CA GLN A 205 -21.15 -1.63 7.38
C GLN A 205 -20.11 -0.53 7.65
N THR A 206 -19.20 -0.24 6.72
CA THR A 206 -18.10 0.72 6.91
C THR A 206 -18.59 2.07 7.47
N GLU A 207 -17.86 2.57 8.48
CA GLU A 207 -18.14 3.84 9.15
C GLU A 207 -17.05 4.88 8.84
N TYR A 208 -17.47 6.14 8.78
CA TYR A 208 -16.59 7.29 8.55
C TYR A 208 -16.78 8.33 9.65
N GLU A 209 -15.69 8.96 10.09
CA GLU A 209 -15.77 10.15 10.94
C GLU A 209 -16.20 11.39 10.15
N SER A 210 -15.67 11.55 8.92
CA SER A 210 -16.08 12.64 8.04
C SER A 210 -17.49 12.40 7.50
N GLY A 211 -18.35 13.41 7.59
CA GLY A 211 -19.68 13.39 6.97
C GLY A 211 -19.66 13.32 5.44
N ALA A 212 -18.52 13.65 4.81
CA ALA A 212 -18.31 13.49 3.37
C ALA A 212 -17.96 12.05 2.96
N LYS A 213 -17.69 11.16 3.94
CA LYS A 213 -17.33 9.75 3.71
C LYS A 213 -16.21 9.60 2.68
N GLU A 214 -16.44 8.84 1.61
CA GLU A 214 -15.51 8.60 0.52
C GLU A 214 -15.16 9.88 -0.26
N HIS A 215 -16.03 10.90 -0.23
CA HIS A 215 -15.81 12.18 -0.91
C HIS A 215 -15.00 13.18 -0.08
N ASN A 216 -14.46 12.78 1.09
CA ASN A 216 -13.56 13.63 1.85
C ASN A 216 -12.31 13.98 1.02
N ILE A 217 -11.95 15.26 0.99
CA ILE A 217 -10.74 15.71 0.29
C ILE A 217 -9.57 15.56 1.25
N ASP A 218 -8.69 14.60 0.99
CA ASP A 218 -7.45 14.44 1.74
C ASP A 218 -6.30 15.19 1.03
N ILE A 219 -5.30 15.63 1.79
CA ILE A 219 -4.13 16.35 1.27
C ILE A 219 -2.85 15.71 1.78
N ALA A 220 -1.87 15.54 0.89
CA ALA A 220 -0.51 15.16 1.26
C ALA A 220 0.50 16.16 0.70
N LEU A 221 1.51 16.48 1.51
CA LEU A 221 2.66 17.30 1.16
C LEU A 221 3.93 16.50 1.44
N ARG A 222 4.90 16.57 0.54
CA ARG A 222 6.24 16.02 0.76
C ARG A 222 7.28 17.00 0.25
N TRP A 223 8.32 17.23 1.05
CA TRP A 223 9.56 17.86 0.60
C TRP A 223 10.65 16.81 0.64
N SER A 224 11.44 16.67 -0.42
CA SER A 224 12.56 15.74 -0.46
C SER A 224 13.80 16.37 -1.05
N ARG A 225 14.99 15.99 -0.57
CA ARG A 225 16.26 16.53 -1.03
C ARG A 225 17.39 15.54 -0.83
N SER A 226 18.29 15.48 -1.83
CA SER A 226 19.56 14.76 -1.73
C SER A 226 20.70 15.73 -1.40
N ILE A 227 21.50 15.41 -0.38
CA ILE A 227 22.63 16.21 0.12
C ILE A 227 23.84 15.30 0.29
N GLY A 228 24.69 15.23 -0.74
CA GLY A 228 25.81 14.28 -0.77
C GLY A 228 25.31 12.85 -0.72
N ASP A 229 25.76 12.09 0.29
CA ASP A 229 25.37 10.69 0.53
C ASP A 229 24.00 10.55 1.23
N TYR A 230 23.36 11.67 1.59
CA TYR A 230 22.10 11.68 2.33
C TYR A 230 20.91 11.95 1.42
N GLU A 231 19.82 11.23 1.65
CA GLU A 231 18.49 11.50 1.08
C GLU A 231 17.56 11.76 2.26
N ILE A 232 16.85 12.90 2.25
CA ILE A 232 15.97 13.30 3.34
C ILE A 232 14.62 13.67 2.75
N GLY A 233 13.55 13.15 3.35
CA GLY A 233 12.17 13.54 3.07
C GLY A 233 11.45 13.96 4.34
N LEU A 234 10.63 15.00 4.22
CA LEU A 234 9.68 15.43 5.23
C LEU A 234 8.29 15.41 4.61
N SER A 235 7.31 14.82 5.29
CA SER A 235 5.95 14.75 4.79
C SER A 235 4.92 15.23 5.81
N TYR A 236 3.77 15.65 5.30
CA TYR A 236 2.59 15.93 6.11
C TYR A 236 1.35 15.43 5.37
N PHE A 237 0.51 14.66 6.05
CA PHE A 237 -0.77 14.18 5.54
C PHE A 237 -1.89 14.61 6.48
N THR A 238 -2.98 15.10 5.92
CA THR A 238 -4.22 15.39 6.65
C THR A 238 -5.40 14.82 5.85
N GLY A 239 -6.22 14.00 6.51
CA GLY A 239 -7.36 13.35 5.86
C GLY A 239 -7.71 12.00 6.47
N THR A 240 -8.38 11.17 5.67
CA THR A 240 -8.92 9.88 6.10
C THR A 240 -7.81 8.86 6.39
N ALA A 241 -7.83 8.19 7.53
CA ALA A 241 -6.80 7.22 7.90
C ALA A 241 -6.73 6.04 6.90
N ARG A 242 -5.53 5.67 6.42
CA ARG A 242 -5.35 4.47 5.57
C ARG A 242 -5.38 3.14 6.33
N THR A 243 -5.42 3.21 7.65
CA THR A 243 -5.57 2.05 8.54
C THR A 243 -6.83 2.25 9.37
N PRO A 244 -7.90 1.48 9.13
CA PRO A 244 -9.14 1.63 9.88
C PRO A 244 -8.96 1.17 11.33
N SER A 245 -9.75 1.77 12.22
CA SER A 245 -10.07 1.18 13.52
C SER A 245 -11.21 0.17 13.35
N PHE A 246 -11.36 -0.78 14.26
CA PHE A 246 -12.45 -1.76 14.18
C PHE A 246 -13.42 -1.63 15.34
N ARG A 247 -14.72 -1.61 15.03
CA ARG A 247 -15.80 -1.75 15.99
C ARG A 247 -16.37 -3.17 15.88
N THR A 248 -16.61 -3.83 17.00
CA THR A 248 -17.32 -5.11 16.98
C THR A 248 -18.79 -4.88 16.66
N GLY A 249 -19.34 -5.68 15.75
CA GLY A 249 -20.75 -5.69 15.36
C GLY A 249 -21.25 -7.09 15.06
N THR A 250 -22.42 -7.16 14.45
CA THR A 250 -23.01 -8.40 13.95
C THR A 250 -23.44 -8.21 12.50
N ASP A 251 -23.28 -9.25 11.68
CA ASP A 251 -23.82 -9.27 10.32
C ASP A 251 -25.32 -9.62 10.31
N ALA A 252 -25.89 -9.75 9.12
CA ALA A 252 -27.30 -10.09 8.91
C ALA A 252 -27.67 -11.50 9.43
N GLU A 253 -26.70 -12.40 9.55
CA GLU A 253 -26.88 -13.76 10.09
C GLU A 253 -26.74 -13.81 11.63
N GLY A 254 -26.29 -12.72 12.25
CA GLY A 254 -26.06 -12.61 13.70
C GLY A 254 -24.67 -13.08 14.13
N ASP A 255 -23.76 -13.36 13.18
CA ASP A 255 -22.38 -13.70 13.47
C ASP A 255 -21.59 -12.44 13.87
N THR A 256 -20.61 -12.60 14.76
CA THR A 256 -19.74 -11.49 15.17
C THR A 256 -18.82 -11.09 14.02
N VAL A 257 -18.77 -9.79 13.71
CA VAL A 257 -17.91 -9.21 12.68
C VAL A 257 -17.18 -7.98 13.20
N TYR A 258 -16.10 -7.61 12.53
CA TYR A 258 -15.47 -6.31 12.69
C TYR A 258 -15.96 -5.34 11.62
N ILE A 259 -16.40 -4.16 12.05
CA ILE A 259 -16.84 -3.08 11.19
C ILE A 259 -15.70 -2.07 11.12
N PRO A 260 -15.14 -1.80 9.93
CA PRO A 260 -14.06 -0.83 9.78
C PRO A 260 -14.61 0.59 9.96
N ARG A 261 -13.89 1.39 10.76
CA ARG A 261 -14.18 2.80 10.99
C ARG A 261 -12.97 3.64 10.63
N TYR A 262 -13.15 4.50 9.63
CA TYR A 262 -12.15 5.44 9.15
C TYR A 262 -12.29 6.79 9.84
N VAL A 263 -11.26 7.14 10.61
CA VAL A 263 -11.15 8.42 11.33
C VAL A 263 -10.32 9.42 10.53
N GLN A 264 -10.42 10.71 10.87
CA GLN A 264 -9.54 11.75 10.33
C GLN A 264 -8.23 11.78 11.12
N ILE A 265 -7.11 11.93 10.43
CA ILE A 265 -5.77 11.97 11.03
C ILE A 265 -4.96 13.14 10.48
N ASP A 266 -4.03 13.61 11.31
CA ASP A 266 -2.87 14.37 10.84
C ASP A 266 -1.61 13.53 11.11
N GLN A 267 -0.73 13.44 10.12
CA GLN A 267 0.54 12.72 10.23
C GLN A 267 1.68 13.60 9.70
N ALA A 268 2.68 13.87 10.54
CA ALA A 268 3.98 14.33 10.09
C ALA A 268 4.93 13.13 9.93
N GLY A 269 5.71 13.11 8.85
CA GLY A 269 6.66 12.06 8.54
C GLY A 269 8.07 12.58 8.27
N LEU A 270 9.05 11.76 8.62
CA LEU A 270 10.46 11.93 8.29
C LEU A 270 10.97 10.62 7.70
N GLU A 271 11.66 10.71 6.57
CA GLU A 271 12.42 9.61 5.99
C GLU A 271 13.86 10.09 5.75
N ALA A 272 14.83 9.24 6.06
CA ALA A 272 16.23 9.54 5.89
C ALA A 272 17.00 8.28 5.49
N GLN A 273 17.77 8.39 4.42
CA GLN A 273 18.69 7.36 3.97
C GLN A 273 20.10 7.93 3.84
N LYS A 274 21.09 7.10 4.16
CA LYS A 274 22.50 7.40 3.90
C LYS A 274 23.18 6.19 3.27
N VAL A 275 23.74 6.36 2.08
CA VAL A 275 24.56 5.34 1.42
C VAL A 275 26.01 5.79 1.42
N HIS A 276 26.88 5.07 2.11
CA HIS A 276 28.29 5.42 2.24
C HIS A 276 29.19 4.19 2.07
N GLY A 277 29.86 4.12 0.93
CA GLY A 277 30.56 2.90 0.51
C GLY A 277 29.57 1.76 0.36
N ASP A 278 29.86 0.62 0.97
CA ASP A 278 28.99 -0.56 0.93
C ASP A 278 27.89 -0.55 2.00
N TRP A 279 27.84 0.49 2.86
CA TRP A 279 26.84 0.64 3.91
C TRP A 279 25.66 1.46 3.45
N SER A 280 24.46 1.01 3.78
CA SER A 280 23.21 1.76 3.67
C SER A 280 22.58 1.86 5.06
N LEU A 281 22.17 3.05 5.48
CA LEU A 281 21.43 3.28 6.73
C LEU A 281 20.10 3.94 6.38
N LYS A 282 19.01 3.46 6.97
CA LYS A 282 17.64 3.86 6.66
C LYS A 282 16.87 4.15 7.94
N LEU A 283 16.05 5.20 7.92
CA LEU A 283 15.20 5.62 9.03
C LEU A 283 13.89 6.18 8.48
N GLU A 284 12.78 5.74 9.06
CA GLU A 284 11.48 6.37 8.93
C GLU A 284 10.91 6.67 10.32
N ALA A 285 10.27 7.83 10.48
CA ALA A 285 9.61 8.22 11.71
C ALA A 285 8.33 9.01 11.41
N ILE A 286 7.33 8.85 12.27
CA ILE A 286 6.06 9.57 12.18
C ILE A 286 5.63 10.11 13.55
N ALA A 287 4.83 11.18 13.51
CA ALA A 287 3.98 11.61 14.62
C ALA A 287 2.55 11.75 14.08
N ARG A 288 1.57 11.10 14.74
CA ARG A 288 0.18 11.03 14.27
C ARG A 288 -0.83 11.40 15.35
N SER A 289 -1.86 12.15 14.98
CA SER A 289 -3.06 12.46 15.77
C SER A 289 -4.34 11.89 15.12
N GLY A 290 -5.47 11.93 15.81
CA GLY A 290 -6.80 11.57 15.26
C GLY A 290 -7.23 10.12 15.50
N GLN A 291 -6.31 9.24 15.92
CA GLN A 291 -6.58 7.85 16.29
C GLN A 291 -6.48 7.62 17.81
N GLY A 292 -7.06 8.54 18.60
CA GLY A 292 -6.90 8.60 20.04
C GLY A 292 -5.82 9.61 20.43
N ASP A 293 -4.99 9.27 21.42
CA ASP A 293 -3.87 10.12 21.84
C ASP A 293 -2.82 10.25 20.74
N VAL A 294 -2.14 11.41 20.71
CA VAL A 294 -1.02 11.63 19.79
C VAL A 294 0.09 10.65 20.11
N TYR A 295 0.61 9.95 19.09
CA TYR A 295 1.71 9.01 19.24
C TYR A 295 2.79 9.24 18.19
N GLY A 296 4.00 8.77 18.51
CA GLY A 296 5.11 8.71 17.58
C GLY A 296 5.55 7.26 17.36
N ALA A 297 6.01 6.95 16.15
CA ALA A 297 6.57 5.65 15.78
C ALA A 297 7.79 5.86 14.90
N TRP A 298 8.73 4.90 14.92
CA TRP A 298 9.90 4.93 14.05
C TRP A 298 10.34 3.50 13.72
N THR A 299 10.97 3.35 12.56
CA THR A 299 11.63 2.13 12.10
C THR A 299 12.95 2.52 11.45
N GLY A 300 13.96 1.67 11.55
CA GLY A 300 15.26 1.94 10.98
C GLY A 300 16.09 0.67 10.83
N GLY A 301 17.02 0.71 9.90
CA GLY A 301 17.82 -0.45 9.52
C GLY A 301 19.15 -0.06 8.89
N PHE A 302 19.99 -1.05 8.67
CA PHE A 302 21.21 -0.90 7.91
C PHE A 302 21.43 -2.14 7.04
N GLU A 303 22.12 -1.95 5.93
CA GLU A 303 22.53 -3.00 5.00
C GLU A 303 24.02 -2.85 4.70
N TYR A 304 24.71 -3.97 4.51
CA TYR A 304 26.11 -4.01 4.08
C TYR A 304 26.24 -4.93 2.87
N THR A 305 26.72 -4.38 1.75
CA THR A 305 26.93 -5.15 0.52
C THR A 305 28.29 -5.85 0.57
N MET A 306 28.29 -7.18 0.59
CA MET A 306 29.53 -7.96 0.46
C MET A 306 29.85 -8.15 -1.01
N VAL A 307 30.95 -7.55 -1.48
CA VAL A 307 31.48 -7.84 -2.80
C VAL A 307 32.44 -9.04 -2.67
N ALA A 308 32.10 -10.14 -3.33
CA ALA A 308 32.91 -11.36 -3.39
C ALA A 308 33.85 -11.36 -4.61
#